data_AF-A0A9D0M6E8-F1
#
_entry.id   AF-A0A9D0M6E8-F1
#
_cell.length_a   1.000
_cell.length_b   1.000
_cell.length_c   1.000
_cell.angle_alpha   90.00
_cell.angle_beta   90.00
_cell.angle_gamma   90.00
#
_symmetry.space_group_name_H-M   'P 1'
#
loop_
_entity.id
_entity.type
_entity.pdbx_description
1 polymer ?
#
loop_
_entity_poly.entity_id
_entity_poly.type
_entity_poly.pdbx_seq_one_letter_code
_entity_poly.pdbx_strand_id
1 'polypeptide(L)'
;AEVLDETYGVIVYQEQVMRLSNIIAGFTMGEADSLRKAMAKKKHALIGEMGKKFIQGAVKKGHNRKTVEELWSYIERFGEYGFNKSHSACYAYVAFQTAYLKAHFPQEYLAAQLTNDSGNAERIDHGIKECHDLGIEVLPPDINSSFADFSTEGHAIRYSLGSIKNVGHGAIESIVAERRKNGPFKSVSDFFKRIDYKQVNRKVLEFLIYSGALDSLGSNRRTLWLELDHLMEVGRKIQENKARGLVSLFEEMEEAEEIHLPDMNEWGNWDKYKHEKEALGVYFSGHMLEDYTELLEQLADIDVHSLYQLPVSELNARSFTLGGIFTGISRRLSREGKKYVTGTFEDMTAEIPFIAFNGVAEKYSGLFEEEKLLFVTGHITIDNFEADSENNSERKSLKIRIDKIQSQEELYEARTKILHLQLQSKEAARGLSKQLRTLFLKYPGPAQVLFHVFHEEREIIIRSDSQYTVSLEEAFLTDLSRIIGKDRFHVEFKK
;
A
#
# COMPACT_ATOMS: atom_id res chain seq x y z
N ALA A 1 -8.47 24.80 41.71
CA ALA A 1 -7.90 25.60 40.62
C ALA A 1 -6.40 25.37 40.52
N GLU A 2 -5.55 25.92 41.41
CA GLU A 2 -4.07 25.94 41.30
C GLU A 2 -3.34 24.66 40.81
N VAL A 3 -3.85 23.46 41.11
CA VAL A 3 -3.22 22.18 40.71
C VAL A 3 -3.89 21.52 39.49
N LEU A 4 -5.20 21.69 39.32
CA LEU A 4 -6.00 20.92 38.34
C LEU A 4 -6.56 21.78 37.21
N ASP A 5 -6.35 23.09 37.23
CA ASP A 5 -6.87 24.01 36.22
C ASP A 5 -6.34 23.68 34.82
N GLU A 6 -5.04 23.36 34.74
CA GLU A 6 -4.36 22.93 33.51
C GLU A 6 -4.92 21.65 32.87
N THR A 7 -5.66 20.85 33.64
CA THR A 7 -6.29 19.61 33.20
C THR A 7 -7.81 19.65 33.41
N TYR A 8 -8.40 20.86 33.44
CA TYR A 8 -9.84 21.09 33.51
C TYR A 8 -10.53 20.36 34.68
N GLY A 9 -9.85 20.23 35.82
CA GLY A 9 -10.36 19.57 37.02
C GLY A 9 -10.12 18.06 37.09
N VAL A 10 -9.49 17.46 36.07
CA VAL A 10 -9.19 16.02 36.03
C VAL A 10 -7.80 15.75 36.58
N ILE A 11 -7.64 14.71 37.41
CA ILE A 11 -6.33 14.26 37.87
C ILE A 11 -5.71 13.39 36.75
N VAL A 12 -4.65 13.89 36.13
CA VAL A 12 -3.95 13.23 35.00
C VAL A 12 -2.51 12.86 35.37
N TYR A 13 -1.85 13.70 36.18
CA TYR A 13 -0.43 13.56 36.46
C TYR A 13 -0.10 13.16 37.90
N GLN A 14 0.95 12.36 38.04
CA GLN A 14 1.53 11.99 39.34
C GLN A 14 1.91 13.23 40.17
N GLU A 15 2.45 14.24 39.51
CA GLU A 15 2.84 15.52 40.11
C GLU A 15 1.63 16.31 40.65
N GLN A 16 0.45 16.15 40.05
CA GLN A 16 -0.79 16.74 40.56
C GLN A 16 -1.20 16.09 41.89
N VAL A 17 -1.13 14.76 41.99
CA VAL A 17 -1.38 14.05 43.26
C VAL A 17 -0.40 14.51 44.34
N MET A 18 0.89 14.65 43.99
CA MET A 18 1.88 15.14 44.94
C MET A 18 1.56 16.54 45.46
N ARG A 19 1.20 17.47 44.56
CA ARG A 19 0.82 18.84 44.93
C ARG A 19 -0.49 18.88 45.73
N LEU A 20 -1.50 18.08 45.36
CA LEU A 20 -2.75 17.97 46.13
C LEU A 20 -2.50 17.47 47.56
N SER A 21 -1.66 16.44 47.73
CA SER A 21 -1.29 15.93 49.07
C SER A 21 -0.55 16.97 49.91
N ASN A 22 0.31 17.78 49.31
CA ASN A 22 0.99 18.87 50.02
C ASN A 22 0.01 19.99 50.44
N ILE A 23 -0.81 20.47 49.51
CA ILE A 23 -1.69 21.62 49.73
C ILE A 23 -2.87 21.25 50.64
N ILE A 24 -3.58 20.15 50.34
CA ILE A 24 -4.80 19.76 51.05
C ILE A 24 -4.49 19.06 52.37
N ALA A 25 -3.58 18.08 52.37
CA ALA A 25 -3.29 17.28 53.55
C ALA A 25 -2.04 17.72 54.35
N GLY A 26 -1.25 18.65 53.82
CA GLY A 26 -0.04 19.13 54.50
C GLY A 26 1.13 18.16 54.45
N PHE A 27 1.16 17.22 53.49
CA PHE A 27 2.31 16.33 53.31
C PHE A 27 3.56 17.12 52.94
N THR A 28 4.71 16.72 53.45
CA THR A 28 5.99 17.16 52.88
C THR A 28 6.14 16.61 51.46
N MET A 29 6.98 17.25 50.63
CA MET A 29 7.20 16.75 49.26
C MET A 29 7.82 15.34 49.24
N GLY A 30 8.59 14.96 50.28
CA GLY A 30 9.10 13.59 50.44
C GLY A 30 7.99 12.56 50.75
N GLU A 31 7.01 12.95 51.57
CA GLU A 31 5.82 12.11 51.82
C GLU A 31 4.94 12.03 50.58
N ALA A 32 4.77 13.12 49.84
CA ALA A 32 4.04 13.15 48.58
C ALA A 32 4.68 12.22 47.52
N ASP A 33 6.00 12.23 47.38
CA ASP A 33 6.70 11.29 46.49
C ASP A 33 6.61 9.84 46.99
N SER A 34 6.63 9.62 48.30
CA SER A 34 6.41 8.28 48.88
C SER A 34 5.02 7.75 48.53
N LEU A 35 3.99 8.61 48.56
CA LEU A 35 2.64 8.26 48.13
C LEU A 35 2.61 7.92 46.63
N ARG A 36 3.22 8.76 45.80
CA ARG A 36 3.35 8.50 44.35
C ARG A 36 4.02 7.15 44.07
N LYS A 37 5.13 6.84 44.75
CA LYS A 37 5.84 5.55 44.63
C LYS A 37 4.98 4.38 45.12
N ALA A 38 4.19 4.57 46.17
CA ALA A 38 3.27 3.56 46.67
C ALA A 38 2.17 3.24 45.65
N MET A 39 1.60 4.28 45.03
CA MET A 39 0.60 4.17 43.96
C MET A 39 1.17 3.49 42.71
N ALA A 40 2.31 3.96 42.22
CA ALA A 40 2.97 3.38 41.04
C ALA A 40 3.31 1.90 41.22
N LYS A 41 3.63 1.46 42.45
CA LYS A 41 3.92 0.06 42.79
C LYS A 41 2.71 -0.72 43.33
N LYS A 42 1.51 -0.14 43.31
CA LYS A 42 0.26 -0.74 43.81
C LYS A 42 0.38 -1.30 45.24
N LYS A 43 1.07 -0.57 46.13
CA LYS A 43 1.27 -0.98 47.53
C LYS A 43 0.04 -0.66 48.39
N HIS A 44 -1.05 -1.41 48.23
CA HIS A 44 -2.34 -1.14 48.85
C HIS A 44 -2.29 -0.85 50.37
N ALA A 45 -1.48 -1.58 51.13
CA ALA A 45 -1.33 -1.35 52.57
C ALA A 45 -0.77 0.05 52.88
N LEU A 46 0.28 0.47 52.15
CA LEU A 46 0.91 1.78 52.32
C LEU A 46 0.00 2.90 51.78
N ILE A 47 -0.70 2.66 50.67
CA ILE A 47 -1.69 3.60 50.12
C ILE A 47 -2.79 3.84 51.16
N GLY A 48 -3.34 2.79 51.78
CA GLY A 48 -4.36 2.91 52.81
C GLY A 48 -3.88 3.64 54.07
N GLU A 49 -2.64 3.41 54.50
CA GLU A 49 -2.02 4.15 55.62
C GLU A 49 -1.90 5.65 55.29
N MET A 50 -1.37 5.97 54.11
CA MET A 50 -1.21 7.34 53.65
C MET A 50 -2.55 8.02 53.42
N GLY A 51 -3.59 7.28 53.02
CA GLY A 51 -4.96 7.81 52.90
C GLY A 51 -5.54 8.25 54.24
N LYS A 52 -5.35 7.46 55.30
CA LYS A 52 -5.75 7.87 56.66
C LYS A 52 -5.02 9.15 57.07
N LYS A 53 -3.71 9.23 56.79
CA LYS A 53 -2.90 10.42 57.08
C LYS A 53 -3.35 11.63 56.26
N PHE A 54 -3.70 11.42 55.00
CA PHE A 54 -4.22 12.46 54.10
C PHE A 54 -5.52 13.06 54.64
N ILE A 55 -6.50 12.21 54.97
CA ILE A 55 -7.81 12.65 55.49
C ILE A 55 -7.63 13.40 56.81
N GLN A 56 -6.83 12.87 57.74
CA GLN A 56 -6.56 13.53 59.02
C GLN A 56 -5.87 14.88 58.85
N GLY A 57 -4.88 14.97 57.97
CA GLY A 57 -4.17 16.22 57.67
C GLY A 57 -5.09 17.28 57.08
N ALA A 58 -5.96 16.89 56.16
CA ALA A 58 -6.90 17.79 55.51
C ALA A 58 -8.01 18.30 56.46
N VAL A 59 -8.54 17.43 57.33
CA VAL A 59 -9.51 17.84 58.36
C VAL A 59 -8.86 18.82 59.36
N LYS A 60 -7.59 18.60 59.75
CA LYS A 60 -6.85 19.54 60.60
C LYS A 60 -6.64 20.91 59.94
N LYS A 61 -6.56 20.95 58.60
CA LYS A 61 -6.51 22.19 57.81
C LYS A 61 -7.88 22.84 57.59
N GLY A 62 -8.96 22.28 58.14
CA GLY A 62 -10.31 22.86 58.10
C GLY A 62 -11.18 22.39 56.93
N HIS A 63 -10.77 21.38 56.17
CA HIS A 63 -11.57 20.85 55.06
C HIS A 63 -12.70 19.91 55.55
N ASN A 64 -13.85 19.92 54.86
CA ASN A 64 -14.95 19.02 55.16
C ASN A 64 -14.55 17.56 54.92
N ARG A 65 -14.74 16.71 55.94
CA ARG A 65 -14.33 15.30 55.90
C ARG A 65 -14.92 14.52 54.72
N LYS A 66 -16.21 14.68 54.42
CA LYS A 66 -16.90 13.95 53.36
C LYS A 66 -16.29 14.28 51.98
N THR A 67 -16.03 15.56 51.73
CA THR A 67 -15.40 16.04 50.48
C THR A 67 -13.96 15.52 50.34
N VAL A 68 -13.21 15.45 51.44
CA VAL A 68 -11.84 14.93 51.43
C VAL A 68 -11.79 13.42 51.20
N GLU A 69 -12.72 12.66 51.80
CA GLU A 69 -12.86 11.22 51.58
C GLU A 69 -13.21 10.92 50.11
N GLU A 70 -14.09 11.72 49.51
CA GLU A 70 -14.41 11.65 48.08
C GLU A 70 -13.19 11.97 47.19
N LEU A 71 -12.48 13.06 47.48
CA LEU A 71 -11.23 13.40 46.77
C LEU A 71 -10.19 12.29 46.88
N TRP A 72 -10.03 11.70 48.06
CA TRP A 72 -9.11 10.57 48.26
C TRP A 72 -9.51 9.38 47.40
N SER A 73 -10.80 9.07 47.28
CA SER A 73 -11.28 7.98 46.42
C SER A 73 -10.90 8.19 44.94
N TYR A 74 -10.89 9.44 44.46
CA TYR A 74 -10.42 9.76 43.11
C TYR A 74 -8.91 9.62 42.98
N ILE A 75 -8.15 10.07 43.98
CA ILE A 75 -6.69 9.92 44.03
C ILE A 75 -6.28 8.43 44.07
N GLU A 76 -7.00 7.60 44.82
CA GLU A 76 -6.76 6.16 44.92
C GLU A 76 -7.02 5.44 43.59
N ARG A 77 -8.15 5.73 42.93
CA ARG A 77 -8.47 5.20 41.59
C ARG A 77 -7.48 5.69 40.53
N PHE A 78 -7.02 6.93 40.63
CA PHE A 78 -6.00 7.50 39.75
C PHE A 78 -4.67 6.75 39.82
N GLY A 79 -4.31 6.17 40.97
CA GLY A 79 -3.06 5.42 41.14
C GLY A 79 -2.87 4.27 40.14
N GLU A 80 -3.94 3.83 39.47
CA GLU A 80 -3.91 2.83 38.40
C GLU A 80 -3.50 3.38 37.02
N TYR A 81 -3.77 4.66 36.74
CA TYR A 81 -3.64 5.27 35.40
C TYR A 81 -2.76 6.53 35.36
N GLY A 82 -2.18 6.92 36.50
CA GLY A 82 -1.47 8.18 36.61
C GLY A 82 -0.17 8.26 35.83
N PHE A 83 -0.06 9.26 34.97
CA PHE A 83 1.12 9.48 34.12
C PHE A 83 2.16 10.40 34.78
N ASN A 84 3.43 10.19 34.44
CA ASN A 84 4.49 11.10 34.83
C ASN A 84 4.54 12.31 33.90
N LYS A 85 4.31 13.51 34.44
CA LYS A 85 4.24 14.74 33.63
C LYS A 85 5.58 15.09 32.99
N SER A 86 6.69 14.94 33.71
CA SER A 86 8.01 15.26 33.15
C SER A 86 8.34 14.43 31.92
N HIS A 87 8.06 13.13 31.96
CA HIS A 87 8.26 12.22 30.82
C HIS A 87 7.32 12.58 29.67
N SER A 88 6.03 12.78 29.96
CA SER A 88 5.03 13.15 28.96
C SER A 88 5.35 14.47 28.26
N ALA A 89 5.78 15.49 29.01
CA ALA A 89 6.11 16.80 28.44
C ALA A 89 7.32 16.75 27.49
N CYS A 90 8.36 15.96 27.81
CA CYS A 90 9.52 15.81 26.93
C CYS A 90 9.14 15.16 25.59
N TYR A 91 8.33 14.09 25.60
CA TYR A 91 7.87 13.45 24.36
C TYR A 91 6.86 14.31 23.59
N ALA A 92 5.97 15.01 24.29
CA ALA A 92 5.02 15.93 23.68
C ALA A 92 5.76 17.07 22.94
N TYR A 93 6.91 17.52 23.46
CA TYR A 93 7.74 18.51 22.76
C TYR A 93 8.31 17.97 21.45
N VAL A 94 8.79 16.73 21.42
CA VAL A 94 9.25 16.09 20.16
C VAL A 94 8.10 15.94 19.18
N ALA A 95 6.92 15.48 19.63
CA ALA A 95 5.74 15.38 18.78
C ALA A 95 5.29 16.74 18.23
N PHE A 96 5.38 17.81 19.03
CA PHE A 96 5.13 19.16 18.56
C PHE A 96 6.15 19.59 17.50
N GLN A 97 7.44 19.27 17.69
CA GLN A 97 8.48 19.59 16.71
C GLN A 97 8.25 18.88 15.37
N THR A 98 7.92 17.58 15.39
CA THR A 98 7.63 16.84 14.15
C THR A 98 6.38 17.35 13.45
N ALA A 99 5.31 17.64 14.22
CA ALA A 99 4.09 18.24 13.68
C ALA A 99 4.35 19.63 13.07
N TYR A 100 5.16 20.46 13.74
CA TYR A 100 5.56 21.78 13.24
C TYR A 100 6.33 21.66 11.92
N LEU A 101 7.32 20.77 11.84
CA LEU A 101 8.10 20.55 10.62
C LEU A 101 7.20 20.06 9.49
N LYS A 102 6.32 19.10 9.73
CA LYS A 102 5.38 18.60 8.72
C LYS A 102 4.39 19.68 8.27
N ALA A 103 3.93 20.55 9.16
CA ALA A 103 2.97 21.60 8.82
C ALA A 103 3.59 22.74 7.99
N HIS A 104 4.88 23.05 8.18
CA HIS A 104 5.54 24.20 7.57
C HIS A 104 6.55 23.85 6.48
N PHE A 105 7.14 22.65 6.53
CA PHE A 105 8.15 22.11 5.62
C PHE A 105 7.82 20.65 5.27
N PRO A 106 6.62 20.37 4.72
CA PRO A 106 6.14 19.01 4.52
C PRO A 106 7.05 18.20 3.60
N GLN A 107 7.56 18.81 2.54
CA GLN A 107 8.39 18.13 1.54
C GLN A 107 9.73 17.68 2.13
N GLU A 108 10.41 18.55 2.87
CA GLU A 108 11.67 18.24 3.56
C GLU A 108 11.46 17.24 4.70
N TYR A 109 10.38 17.40 5.47
CA TYR A 109 10.03 16.48 6.55
C TYR A 109 9.77 15.07 6.03
N LEU A 110 8.96 14.94 4.97
CA LEU A 110 8.64 13.65 4.37
C LEU A 110 9.86 13.03 3.67
N ALA A 111 10.71 13.83 3.02
CA ALA A 111 11.98 13.32 2.48
C ALA A 111 12.88 12.77 3.60
N ALA A 112 12.97 13.45 4.75
CA ALA A 112 13.72 12.97 5.90
C ALA A 112 13.09 11.70 6.53
N GLN A 113 11.76 11.63 6.60
CA GLN A 113 11.04 10.45 7.08
C GLN A 113 11.26 9.24 6.17
N LEU A 114 11.09 9.40 4.85
CA LEU A 114 11.37 8.37 3.86
C LEU A 114 12.83 7.90 3.90
N THR A 115 13.76 8.81 4.16
CA THR A 115 15.18 8.47 4.38
C THR A 115 15.34 7.60 5.62
N ASN A 116 14.71 7.94 6.74
CA ASN A 116 14.75 7.14 7.97
C ASN A 116 14.11 5.76 7.80
N ASP A 117 13.10 5.65 6.94
CA ASP A 117 12.44 4.39 6.59
C ASP A 117 13.20 3.59 5.50
N SER A 118 14.35 4.08 5.03
CA SER A 118 15.21 3.37 4.09
C SER A 118 15.60 2.00 4.63
N GLY A 119 15.25 0.96 3.88
CA GLY A 119 15.42 -0.44 4.29
C GLY A 119 14.13 -1.13 4.71
N ASN A 120 13.02 -0.39 4.82
CA ASN A 120 11.68 -0.96 4.96
C ASN A 120 10.77 -0.50 3.81
N ALA A 121 10.58 -1.38 2.82
CA ALA A 121 9.77 -1.10 1.64
C ALA A 121 8.30 -0.77 1.97
N GLU A 122 7.73 -1.41 2.99
CA GLU A 122 6.34 -1.18 3.43
C GLU A 122 6.17 0.25 3.96
N ARG A 123 7.13 0.71 4.78
CA ARG A 123 7.12 2.09 5.30
C ARG A 123 7.36 3.13 4.21
N ILE A 124 8.24 2.85 3.25
CA ILE A 124 8.44 3.71 2.09
C ILE A 124 7.15 3.81 1.28
N ASP A 125 6.46 2.69 1.02
CA ASP A 125 5.16 2.68 0.32
C ASP A 125 4.13 3.53 1.05
N HIS A 126 4.03 3.40 2.39
CA HIS A 126 3.17 4.25 3.21
C HIS A 126 3.53 5.73 3.13
N GLY A 127 4.81 6.06 3.22
CA GLY A 127 5.30 7.43 3.12
C GLY A 127 5.05 8.06 1.76
N ILE A 128 5.17 7.28 0.67
CA ILE A 128 4.86 7.75 -0.69
C ILE A 128 3.37 8.01 -0.86
N LYS A 129 2.51 7.13 -0.33
CA LYS A 129 1.04 7.36 -0.29
C LYS A 129 0.70 8.65 0.46
N GLU A 130 1.33 8.88 1.61
CA GLU A 130 1.16 10.12 2.36
C GLU A 130 1.64 11.37 1.60
N CYS A 131 2.75 11.26 0.86
CA CYS A 131 3.19 12.35 -0.03
C CYS A 131 2.11 12.66 -1.07
N HIS A 132 1.55 11.63 -1.71
CA HIS A 132 0.49 11.77 -2.70
C HIS A 132 -0.78 12.41 -2.10
N ASP A 133 -1.22 11.99 -0.91
CA ASP A 133 -2.38 12.56 -0.22
C ASP A 133 -2.19 14.06 0.11
N LEU A 134 -0.94 14.49 0.31
CA LEU A 134 -0.55 15.88 0.53
C LEU A 134 -0.27 16.65 -0.77
N GLY A 135 -0.44 16.01 -1.94
CA GLY A 135 -0.17 16.60 -3.25
C GLY A 135 1.31 16.79 -3.56
N ILE A 136 2.19 16.04 -2.90
CA ILE A 136 3.64 16.05 -3.10
C ILE A 136 4.01 14.86 -3.99
N GLU A 137 4.48 15.16 -5.19
CA GLU A 137 4.94 14.14 -6.13
C GLU A 137 6.24 13.50 -5.63
N VAL A 138 6.37 12.18 -5.79
CA VAL A 138 7.61 11.46 -5.58
C VAL A 138 8.13 11.01 -6.94
N LEU A 139 9.30 11.49 -7.34
CA LEU A 139 9.92 11.19 -8.62
C LEU A 139 10.78 9.92 -8.51
N PRO A 140 10.84 9.07 -9.55
CA PRO A 140 11.68 7.87 -9.56
C PRO A 140 13.17 8.21 -9.38
N PRO A 141 14.02 7.25 -9.00
CA PRO A 141 15.44 7.51 -8.89
C PRO A 141 16.03 7.89 -10.25
N ASP A 142 17.09 8.70 -10.23
CA ASP A 142 17.79 9.14 -11.43
C ASP A 142 19.28 9.33 -11.13
N ILE A 143 20.14 8.78 -11.97
CA ILE A 143 21.60 8.80 -11.77
C ILE A 143 22.20 10.20 -11.85
N ASN A 144 21.48 11.17 -12.43
CA ASN A 144 21.91 12.56 -12.55
C ASN A 144 21.36 13.46 -11.44
N SER A 145 20.29 13.05 -10.77
CA SER A 145 19.54 13.91 -9.83
C SER A 145 19.50 13.33 -8.41
N SER A 146 19.37 12.02 -8.25
CA SER A 146 19.28 11.36 -6.95
C SER A 146 20.60 11.36 -6.16
N PHE A 147 20.47 11.16 -4.84
CA PHE A 147 21.54 11.02 -3.85
C PHE A 147 21.36 9.73 -3.04
N ALA A 148 22.20 9.53 -2.01
CA ALA A 148 22.09 8.38 -1.10
C ALA A 148 20.85 8.41 -0.21
N ASP A 149 20.27 9.58 0.00
CA ASP A 149 19.06 9.82 0.79
C ASP A 149 17.95 10.41 -0.12
N PHE A 150 16.71 10.38 0.35
CA PHE A 150 15.63 11.07 -0.35
C PHE A 150 15.90 12.57 -0.28
N SER A 151 15.59 13.29 -1.35
CA SER A 151 15.91 14.71 -1.45
C SER A 151 14.78 15.48 -2.12
N THR A 152 14.69 16.76 -1.82
CA THR A 152 13.72 17.67 -2.44
C THR A 152 14.21 18.11 -3.81
N GLU A 153 13.35 18.05 -4.82
CA GLU A 153 13.61 18.55 -6.17
C GLU A 153 12.42 19.39 -6.64
N GLY A 154 12.57 20.71 -6.63
CA GLY A 154 11.44 21.62 -6.89
C GLY A 154 10.32 21.40 -5.86
N HIS A 155 9.12 21.07 -6.34
CA HIS A 155 7.95 20.75 -5.51
C HIS A 155 7.76 19.23 -5.27
N ALA A 156 8.75 18.42 -5.65
CA ALA A 156 8.68 16.97 -5.57
C ALA A 156 9.78 16.40 -4.68
N ILE A 157 9.66 15.13 -4.30
CA ILE A 157 10.69 14.37 -3.61
C ILE A 157 11.33 13.40 -4.60
N ARG A 158 12.64 13.48 -4.78
CA ARG A 158 13.41 12.54 -5.60
C ARG A 158 13.73 11.29 -4.79
N TYR A 159 13.41 10.12 -5.34
CA TYR A 159 13.70 8.84 -4.72
C TYR A 159 15.20 8.62 -4.53
N SER A 160 15.55 8.02 -3.39
CA SER A 160 16.92 7.75 -2.97
C SER A 160 17.56 6.60 -3.76
N LEU A 161 18.83 6.77 -4.18
CA LEU A 161 19.63 5.64 -4.69
C LEU A 161 19.94 4.61 -3.59
N GLY A 162 19.98 5.04 -2.32
CA GLY A 162 20.23 4.18 -1.17
C GLY A 162 19.06 3.28 -0.82
N SER A 163 17.85 3.63 -1.26
CA SER A 163 16.65 2.81 -1.06
C SER A 163 16.46 1.77 -2.19
N ILE A 164 17.28 1.82 -3.25
CA ILE A 164 17.29 0.79 -4.28
C ILE A 164 17.94 -0.48 -3.71
N LYS A 165 17.24 -1.60 -3.79
CA LYS A 165 17.76 -2.89 -3.32
C LYS A 165 19.08 -3.24 -4.04
N ASN A 166 20.01 -3.85 -3.32
CA ASN A 166 21.34 -4.23 -3.84
C ASN A 166 22.26 -3.07 -4.30
N VAL A 167 21.88 -1.81 -4.11
CA VAL A 167 22.75 -0.65 -4.39
C VAL A 167 23.40 -0.21 -3.08
N GLY A 168 24.71 -0.48 -2.93
CA GLY A 168 25.45 -0.16 -1.71
C GLY A 168 25.91 1.29 -1.63
N HIS A 169 26.08 1.82 -0.40
CA HIS A 169 26.49 3.22 -0.17
C HIS A 169 27.78 3.61 -0.91
N GLY A 170 28.81 2.73 -0.93
CA GLY A 170 30.06 3.00 -1.64
C GLY A 170 29.90 3.15 -3.16
N ALA A 171 28.94 2.45 -3.78
CA ALA A 171 28.61 2.63 -5.19
C ALA A 171 27.99 4.01 -5.43
N ILE A 172 27.07 4.42 -4.55
CA ILE A 172 26.35 5.69 -4.63
C ILE A 172 27.31 6.87 -4.45
N GLU A 173 28.15 6.83 -3.42
CA GLU A 173 29.17 7.86 -3.18
C GLU A 173 30.10 8.01 -4.39
N SER A 174 30.53 6.89 -4.99
CA SER A 174 31.38 6.90 -6.17
C SER A 174 30.69 7.56 -7.37
N ILE A 175 29.44 7.17 -7.66
CA ILE A 175 28.62 7.76 -8.74
C ILE A 175 28.41 9.26 -8.52
N VAL A 176 28.02 9.67 -7.32
CA VAL A 176 27.74 11.09 -6.99
C VAL A 176 29.03 11.91 -7.03
N ALA A 177 30.15 11.38 -6.53
CA ALA A 177 31.45 12.05 -6.57
C ALA A 177 31.92 12.25 -8.02
N GLU A 178 31.79 11.22 -8.86
CA GLU A 178 32.12 11.27 -10.28
C GLU A 178 31.26 12.29 -11.04
N ARG A 179 29.95 12.31 -10.79
CA ARG A 179 29.01 13.30 -11.35
C ARG A 179 29.34 14.73 -10.90
N ARG A 180 29.66 14.94 -9.62
CA ARG A 180 30.01 16.27 -9.09
C ARG A 180 31.34 16.78 -9.66
N LYS A 181 32.30 15.89 -9.89
CA LYS A 181 33.62 16.25 -10.41
C LYS A 181 33.61 16.54 -11.91
N ASN A 182 32.92 15.69 -12.69
CA ASN A 182 33.02 15.70 -14.16
C ASN A 182 31.69 16.10 -14.86
N GLY A 183 30.68 16.50 -14.10
CA GLY A 183 29.36 16.89 -14.61
C GLY A 183 28.37 15.72 -14.75
N PRO A 184 27.12 15.98 -15.17
CA PRO A 184 26.11 14.94 -15.38
C PRO A 184 26.56 13.91 -16.42
N PHE A 185 26.05 12.69 -16.30
CA PHE A 185 26.21 11.64 -17.30
C PHE A 185 25.32 11.96 -18.50
N LYS A 186 25.93 12.03 -19.70
CA LYS A 186 25.25 12.48 -20.91
C LYS A 186 24.54 11.37 -21.67
N SER A 187 25.04 10.15 -21.55
CA SER A 187 24.53 8.97 -22.23
C SER A 187 24.93 7.71 -21.47
N VAL A 188 24.37 6.58 -21.88
CA VAL A 188 24.76 5.25 -21.36
C VAL A 188 26.25 5.02 -21.57
N SER A 189 26.77 5.32 -22.76
CA SER A 189 28.19 5.18 -23.07
C SER A 189 29.06 6.02 -22.12
N ASP A 190 28.67 7.27 -21.86
CA ASP A 190 29.38 8.16 -20.93
C ASP A 190 29.38 7.61 -19.49
N PHE A 191 28.24 7.08 -19.03
CA PHE A 191 28.13 6.47 -17.71
C PHE A 191 29.09 5.27 -17.56
N PHE A 192 29.04 4.28 -18.45
CA PHE A 192 29.89 3.09 -18.36
C PHE A 192 31.38 3.42 -18.53
N LYS A 193 31.75 4.47 -19.27
CA LYS A 193 33.16 4.91 -19.37
C LYS A 193 33.69 5.54 -18.07
N ARG A 194 32.82 6.07 -17.22
CA ARG A 194 33.19 6.91 -16.07
C ARG A 194 33.06 6.25 -14.71
N ILE A 195 32.18 5.25 -14.56
CA ILE A 195 31.94 4.60 -13.26
C ILE A 195 33.16 3.85 -12.71
N ASP A 196 33.25 3.77 -11.38
CA ASP A 196 34.22 2.89 -10.71
C ASP A 196 33.69 1.46 -10.62
N TYR A 197 34.17 0.59 -11.52
CA TYR A 197 33.80 -0.83 -11.55
C TYR A 197 34.18 -1.64 -10.30
N LYS A 198 34.98 -1.10 -9.37
CA LYS A 198 35.24 -1.74 -8.07
C LYS A 198 34.08 -1.56 -7.10
N GLN A 199 33.41 -0.40 -7.17
CA GLN A 199 32.27 -0.06 -6.32
C GLN A 199 30.94 -0.43 -6.99
N VAL A 200 30.85 -0.19 -8.31
CA VAL A 200 29.67 -0.42 -9.12
C VAL A 200 29.82 -1.77 -9.84
N ASN A 201 29.40 -2.83 -9.16
CA ASN A 201 29.44 -4.19 -9.72
C ASN A 201 28.22 -4.48 -10.61
N ARG A 202 28.22 -5.64 -11.26
CA ARG A 202 27.13 -6.07 -12.17
C ARG A 202 25.76 -6.06 -11.47
N LYS A 203 25.69 -6.48 -10.21
CA LYS A 203 24.43 -6.54 -9.44
C LYS A 203 23.87 -5.16 -9.13
N VAL A 204 24.73 -4.19 -8.85
CA VAL A 204 24.36 -2.78 -8.69
C VAL A 204 23.76 -2.26 -10.00
N LEU A 205 24.41 -2.54 -11.13
CA LEU A 205 23.94 -2.09 -12.45
C LEU A 205 22.59 -2.70 -12.84
N GLU A 206 22.36 -3.99 -12.58
CA GLU A 206 21.05 -4.62 -12.77
C GLU A 206 19.95 -3.84 -12.04
N PHE A 207 20.17 -3.49 -10.77
CA PHE A 207 19.16 -2.82 -9.95
C PHE A 207 19.02 -1.33 -10.28
N LEU A 208 20.06 -0.67 -10.78
CA LEU A 208 19.95 0.68 -11.36
C LEU A 208 19.13 0.67 -12.66
N ILE A 209 19.22 -0.40 -13.47
CA ILE A 209 18.38 -0.56 -14.66
C ILE A 209 16.93 -0.84 -14.25
N TYR A 210 16.70 -1.82 -13.36
CA TYR A 210 15.36 -2.20 -12.91
C TYR A 210 14.58 -1.04 -12.28
N SER A 211 15.27 -0.22 -11.47
CA SER A 211 14.68 0.96 -10.82
C SER A 211 14.40 2.14 -11.76
N GLY A 212 14.91 2.12 -12.99
CA GLY A 212 14.81 3.26 -13.91
C GLY A 212 15.79 4.39 -13.65
N ALA A 213 16.78 4.18 -12.78
CA ALA A 213 17.79 5.20 -12.46
C ALA A 213 18.60 5.65 -13.69
N LEU A 214 18.64 4.84 -14.75
CA LEU A 214 19.37 5.14 -16.00
C LEU A 214 18.45 5.61 -17.14
N ASP A 215 17.13 5.75 -16.92
CA ASP A 215 16.16 6.07 -17.97
C ASP A 215 16.44 7.43 -18.65
N SER A 216 16.99 8.40 -17.90
CA SER A 216 17.36 9.72 -18.43
C SER A 216 18.51 9.70 -19.43
N LEU A 217 19.24 8.58 -19.55
CA LEU A 217 20.37 8.42 -20.47
C LEU A 217 19.94 8.01 -21.89
N GLY A 218 18.64 7.85 -22.15
CA GLY A 218 18.08 7.71 -23.50
C GLY A 218 18.02 6.30 -24.08
N SER A 219 18.34 5.25 -23.31
CA SER A 219 18.12 3.85 -23.70
C SER A 219 17.02 3.22 -22.86
N ASN A 220 16.26 2.30 -23.45
CA ASN A 220 15.24 1.54 -22.73
C ASN A 220 15.88 0.48 -21.81
N ARG A 221 15.14 0.07 -20.78
CA ARG A 221 15.66 -0.80 -19.71
C ARG A 221 15.99 -2.20 -20.21
N ARG A 222 15.18 -2.76 -21.13
CA ARG A 222 15.44 -4.07 -21.74
C ARG A 222 16.77 -4.12 -22.50
N THR A 223 17.03 -3.13 -23.36
CA THR A 223 18.28 -3.04 -24.12
C THR A 223 19.47 -2.96 -23.17
N LEU A 224 19.39 -2.11 -22.14
CA LEU A 224 20.44 -2.00 -21.12
C LEU A 224 20.69 -3.32 -20.39
N TRP A 225 19.63 -4.06 -20.08
CA TRP A 225 19.73 -5.33 -19.38
C TRP A 225 20.39 -6.43 -20.22
N LEU A 226 19.99 -6.55 -21.49
CA LEU A 226 20.56 -7.54 -22.41
C LEU A 226 22.02 -7.24 -22.77
N GLU A 227 22.37 -5.97 -22.93
CA GLU A 227 23.71 -5.52 -23.31
C GLU A 227 24.62 -5.23 -22.10
N LEU A 228 24.17 -5.49 -20.87
CA LEU A 228 24.88 -5.09 -19.65
C LEU A 228 26.31 -5.65 -19.62
N ASP A 229 26.49 -6.94 -19.93
CA ASP A 229 27.81 -7.58 -19.90
C ASP A 229 28.75 -6.97 -20.97
N HIS A 230 28.23 -6.67 -22.17
CA HIS A 230 28.97 -6.01 -23.23
C HIS A 230 29.38 -4.57 -22.84
N LEU A 231 28.43 -3.79 -22.31
CA LEU A 231 28.66 -2.42 -21.83
C LEU A 231 29.75 -2.36 -20.75
N MET A 232 29.73 -3.32 -19.81
CA MET A 232 30.74 -3.43 -18.77
C MET A 232 32.12 -3.79 -19.32
N GLU A 233 32.19 -4.70 -20.29
CA GLU A 233 33.45 -5.10 -20.92
C GLU A 233 34.09 -3.94 -21.68
N VAL A 234 33.31 -3.25 -22.52
CA VAL A 234 33.79 -2.11 -23.31
C VAL A 234 34.25 -0.96 -22.40
N GLY A 235 33.43 -0.57 -21.40
CA GLY A 235 33.81 0.52 -20.51
C GLY A 235 35.08 0.24 -19.70
N ARG A 236 35.27 -1.00 -19.22
CA ARG A 236 36.52 -1.43 -18.56
C ARG A 236 37.73 -1.33 -19.48
N LYS A 237 37.61 -1.81 -20.72
CA LYS A 237 38.68 -1.76 -21.72
C LYS A 237 39.11 -0.33 -22.02
N ILE A 238 38.15 0.59 -22.13
CA ILE A 238 38.41 2.02 -22.34
C ILE A 238 39.17 2.61 -21.14
N GLN A 239 38.76 2.32 -19.91
CA GLN A 239 39.46 2.77 -18.71
C GLN A 239 40.89 2.19 -18.60
N GLU A 240 41.08 0.92 -18.92
CA GLU A 240 42.40 0.27 -18.92
C GLU A 240 43.35 0.89 -19.97
N ASN A 241 42.85 1.15 -21.19
CA ASN A 241 43.63 1.79 -22.25
C ASN A 241 44.06 3.21 -21.84
N LYS A 242 43.16 3.97 -21.20
CA LYS A 242 43.45 5.31 -20.67
C LYS A 242 44.50 5.26 -19.57
N ALA A 243 44.41 4.29 -18.64
CA ALA A 243 45.38 4.12 -17.56
C ALA A 243 46.77 3.69 -18.05
N ARG A 244 46.86 2.98 -19.18
CA ARG A 244 48.13 2.55 -19.81
C ARG A 244 48.81 3.64 -20.64
N GLY A 245 48.22 4.83 -20.76
CA GLY A 245 48.81 5.92 -21.54
C GLY A 245 48.83 5.69 -23.06
N LEU A 246 48.04 4.74 -23.57
CA LEU A 246 47.89 4.45 -25.00
C LEU A 246 47.09 5.53 -25.76
N VAL A 247 46.97 6.72 -25.18
CA VAL A 247 46.06 7.81 -25.58
C VAL A 247 46.67 8.72 -26.67
N SER A 248 47.99 8.72 -26.83
CA SER A 248 48.72 9.72 -27.65
C SER A 248 48.55 9.61 -29.19
N LEU A 249 47.90 8.57 -29.72
CA LEU A 249 47.65 8.44 -31.17
C LEU A 249 46.15 8.43 -31.54
N PHE A 250 45.27 8.55 -30.54
CA PHE A 250 43.82 8.39 -30.67
C PHE A 250 43.01 9.58 -30.12
N GLU A 251 43.66 10.65 -29.64
CA GLU A 251 42.96 11.90 -29.27
C GLU A 251 42.29 12.60 -30.47
N GLU A 252 42.73 12.34 -31.71
CA GLU A 252 42.01 12.79 -32.92
C GLU A 252 40.74 11.96 -33.23
N MET A 253 40.48 10.90 -32.47
CA MET A 253 39.31 10.01 -32.59
C MET A 253 38.33 10.14 -31.40
N GLU A 254 38.29 11.29 -30.70
CA GLU A 254 37.36 11.52 -29.58
C GLU A 254 35.87 11.34 -29.93
N GLU A 255 35.50 11.29 -31.20
CA GLU A 255 34.15 10.95 -31.68
C GLU A 255 33.88 9.43 -31.84
N ALA A 256 34.86 8.54 -31.70
CA ALA A 256 34.81 7.22 -32.38
C ALA A 256 34.66 5.93 -31.54
N GLU A 257 34.26 5.98 -30.27
CA GLU A 257 33.73 4.77 -29.61
C GLU A 257 32.50 5.10 -28.76
N GLU A 258 31.48 5.70 -29.38
CA GLU A 258 30.13 5.65 -28.80
C GLU A 258 29.68 4.19 -28.79
N ILE A 259 29.25 3.70 -27.62
CA ILE A 259 28.77 2.31 -27.52
C ILE A 259 27.41 2.27 -28.20
N HIS A 260 27.37 1.73 -29.42
CA HIS A 260 26.13 1.55 -30.15
C HIS A 260 25.31 0.44 -29.53
N LEU A 261 24.14 0.81 -29.02
CA LEU A 261 23.16 -0.13 -28.52
C LEU A 261 22.19 -0.52 -29.65
N PRO A 262 21.80 -1.79 -29.75
CA PRO A 262 20.75 -2.20 -30.66
C PRO A 262 19.42 -1.57 -30.26
N ASP A 263 18.66 -1.10 -31.26
CA ASP A 263 17.29 -0.67 -31.04
C ASP A 263 16.41 -1.90 -30.83
N MET A 264 15.81 -2.00 -29.64
CA MET A 264 14.93 -3.10 -29.25
C MET A 264 13.68 -2.54 -28.59
N ASN A 265 12.57 -3.27 -28.69
CA ASN A 265 11.36 -2.90 -27.96
C ASN A 265 11.58 -3.03 -26.45
N GLU A 266 11.09 -2.07 -25.67
CA GLU A 266 11.06 -2.12 -24.20
C GLU A 266 10.34 -3.38 -23.68
N TRP A 267 10.56 -3.72 -22.42
CA TRP A 267 9.76 -4.70 -21.70
C TRP A 267 8.26 -4.40 -21.79
N GLY A 268 7.44 -5.45 -21.78
CA GLY A 268 6.01 -5.29 -21.54
C GLY A 268 5.77 -4.70 -20.14
N ASN A 269 4.64 -4.03 -19.94
CA ASN A 269 4.26 -3.40 -18.67
C ASN A 269 4.46 -4.35 -17.48
N TRP A 270 4.03 -5.60 -17.63
CA TRP A 270 4.18 -6.64 -16.61
C TRP A 270 5.63 -6.83 -16.13
N ASP A 271 6.55 -7.13 -17.06
CA ASP A 271 7.96 -7.35 -16.74
C ASP A 271 8.62 -6.08 -16.21
N LYS A 272 8.28 -4.92 -16.79
CA LYS A 272 8.81 -3.62 -16.36
C LYS A 272 8.43 -3.31 -14.91
N TYR A 273 7.15 -3.41 -14.57
CA TYR A 273 6.64 -3.10 -13.23
C TYR A 273 7.10 -4.14 -12.20
N LYS A 274 7.25 -5.40 -12.61
CA LYS A 274 7.85 -6.44 -11.78
C LYS A 274 9.29 -6.09 -11.38
N HIS A 275 10.14 -5.76 -12.35
CA HIS A 275 11.52 -5.36 -12.08
C HIS A 275 11.60 -4.10 -11.21
N GLU A 276 10.71 -3.12 -11.47
CA GLU A 276 10.62 -1.91 -10.68
C GLU A 276 10.25 -2.19 -9.21
N LYS A 277 9.23 -3.01 -8.95
CA LYS A 277 8.84 -3.45 -7.61
C LYS A 277 9.94 -4.25 -6.93
N GLU A 278 10.66 -5.11 -7.66
CA GLU A 278 11.80 -5.85 -7.10
C GLU A 278 12.93 -4.91 -6.64
N ALA A 279 13.18 -3.83 -7.38
CA ALA A 279 14.24 -2.89 -7.11
C ALA A 279 13.89 -1.84 -6.05
N LEU A 280 12.64 -1.34 -6.06
CA LEU A 280 12.20 -0.19 -5.27
C LEU A 280 11.23 -0.54 -4.14
N GLY A 281 10.60 -1.72 -4.20
CA GLY A 281 9.51 -2.10 -3.30
C GLY A 281 8.18 -1.37 -3.57
N VAL A 282 8.16 -0.42 -4.50
CA VAL A 282 7.01 0.39 -4.91
C VAL A 282 6.96 0.49 -6.43
N TYR A 283 5.81 0.89 -6.97
CA TYR A 283 5.64 1.16 -8.40
C TYR A 283 5.65 2.67 -8.68
N PHE A 284 6.40 3.09 -9.70
CA PHE A 284 6.45 4.47 -10.21
C PHE A 284 5.89 4.59 -11.61
N SER A 285 6.16 3.61 -12.48
CA SER A 285 5.80 3.67 -13.89
C SER A 285 4.34 3.29 -14.19
N GLY A 286 3.65 2.65 -13.24
CA GLY A 286 2.29 2.11 -13.38
C GLY A 286 2.10 0.86 -12.53
N HIS A 287 0.93 0.19 -12.58
CA HIS A 287 0.66 -1.01 -11.76
C HIS A 287 0.58 -2.28 -12.62
N MET A 288 1.03 -3.44 -12.10
CA MET A 288 0.96 -4.72 -12.83
C MET A 288 -0.46 -5.10 -13.30
N LEU A 289 -1.47 -4.55 -12.62
CA LEU A 289 -2.88 -4.79 -12.91
C LEU A 289 -3.56 -3.70 -13.74
N GLU A 290 -2.81 -2.67 -14.16
CA GLU A 290 -3.35 -1.52 -14.89
C GLU A 290 -4.01 -1.91 -16.22
N ASP A 291 -3.40 -2.85 -16.96
CA ASP A 291 -3.99 -3.39 -18.19
C ASP A 291 -5.31 -4.18 -17.94
N TYR A 292 -5.66 -4.45 -16.67
CA TYR A 292 -6.82 -5.22 -16.25
C TYR A 292 -7.88 -4.41 -15.51
N THR A 293 -7.78 -3.06 -15.47
CA THR A 293 -8.73 -2.22 -14.71
C THR A 293 -10.19 -2.48 -15.09
N GLU A 294 -10.53 -2.49 -16.38
CA GLU A 294 -11.91 -2.77 -16.85
C GLU A 294 -12.40 -4.16 -16.40
N LEU A 295 -11.51 -5.15 -16.45
CA LEU A 295 -11.84 -6.52 -16.05
C LEU A 295 -12.06 -6.62 -14.53
N LEU A 296 -11.23 -5.95 -13.74
CA LEU A 296 -11.36 -5.87 -12.29
C LEU A 296 -12.68 -5.19 -11.90
N GLU A 297 -13.05 -4.08 -12.54
CA GLU A 297 -14.32 -3.40 -12.30
C GLU A 297 -15.54 -4.28 -12.60
N GLN A 298 -15.45 -5.12 -13.64
CA GLN A 298 -16.52 -6.03 -14.06
C GLN A 298 -16.63 -7.28 -13.18
N LEU A 299 -15.50 -7.82 -12.71
CA LEU A 299 -15.44 -9.16 -12.10
C LEU A 299 -15.19 -9.14 -10.58
N ALA A 300 -14.52 -8.13 -10.03
CA ALA A 300 -14.39 -7.99 -8.59
C ALA A 300 -15.67 -7.37 -7.99
N ASP A 301 -15.93 -7.70 -6.73
CA ASP A 301 -17.05 -7.12 -5.98
C ASP A 301 -16.70 -5.73 -5.44
N ILE A 302 -15.44 -5.57 -5.01
CA ILE A 302 -14.90 -4.39 -4.35
C ILE A 302 -13.37 -4.43 -4.46
N ASP A 303 -12.72 -3.27 -4.49
CA ASP A 303 -11.27 -3.16 -4.34
C ASP A 303 -10.86 -3.31 -2.87
N VAL A 304 -9.60 -3.67 -2.65
CA VAL A 304 -9.05 -3.96 -1.32
C VAL A 304 -9.10 -2.73 -0.43
N HIS A 305 -8.82 -1.53 -0.95
CA HIS A 305 -8.85 -0.31 -0.15
C HIS A 305 -10.26 -0.02 0.38
N SER A 306 -11.27 -0.05 -0.49
CA SER A 306 -12.67 0.15 -0.13
C SER A 306 -13.17 -0.91 0.86
N LEU A 307 -12.66 -2.14 0.78
CA LEU A 307 -12.97 -3.21 1.74
C LEU A 307 -12.60 -2.82 3.18
N TYR A 308 -11.46 -2.15 3.40
CA TYR A 308 -11.05 -1.66 4.72
C TYR A 308 -12.00 -0.59 5.30
N GLN A 309 -12.70 0.14 4.42
CA GLN A 309 -13.64 1.19 4.81
C GLN A 309 -15.03 0.64 5.21
N LEU A 310 -15.36 -0.60 4.85
CA LEU A 310 -16.69 -1.18 5.13
C LEU A 310 -16.95 -1.39 6.64
N PRO A 311 -18.21 -1.23 7.10
CA PRO A 311 -18.58 -1.54 8.47
C PRO A 311 -18.49 -3.05 8.76
N VAL A 312 -18.16 -3.40 10.01
CA VAL A 312 -17.98 -4.81 10.44
C VAL A 312 -19.22 -5.68 10.18
N SER A 313 -20.41 -5.09 10.27
CA SER A 313 -21.67 -5.77 9.97
C SER A 313 -21.74 -6.27 8.52
N GLU A 314 -21.19 -5.51 7.58
CA GLU A 314 -21.20 -5.85 6.16
C GLU A 314 -20.11 -6.87 5.82
N LEU A 315 -18.92 -6.71 6.41
CA LEU A 315 -17.81 -7.66 6.26
C LEU A 315 -18.20 -9.09 6.68
N ASN A 316 -19.04 -9.22 7.72
CA ASN A 316 -19.51 -10.51 8.22
C ASN A 316 -20.73 -11.06 7.47
N ALA A 317 -21.42 -10.26 6.66
CA ALA A 317 -22.70 -10.63 6.05
C ALA A 317 -22.56 -11.52 4.81
N ARG A 318 -21.43 -11.42 4.10
CA ARG A 318 -21.19 -12.14 2.84
C ARG A 318 -19.71 -12.42 2.60
N SER A 319 -19.43 -13.30 1.64
CA SER A 319 -18.11 -13.40 1.04
C SER A 319 -17.93 -12.32 -0.03
N PHE A 320 -16.67 -11.95 -0.28
CA PHE A 320 -16.28 -10.98 -1.31
C PHE A 320 -15.37 -11.67 -2.32
N THR A 321 -15.50 -11.27 -3.59
CA THR A 321 -14.60 -11.63 -4.68
C THR A 321 -13.66 -10.47 -4.96
N LEU A 322 -12.36 -10.69 -4.77
CA LEU A 322 -11.30 -9.72 -5.03
C LEU A 322 -10.50 -10.18 -6.26
N GLY A 323 -10.13 -9.25 -7.13
CA GLY A 323 -9.25 -9.52 -8.28
C GLY A 323 -7.87 -8.91 -8.03
N GLY A 324 -6.82 -9.67 -8.26
CA GLY A 324 -5.48 -9.27 -7.87
C GLY A 324 -4.42 -10.34 -8.08
N ILE A 325 -3.26 -10.14 -7.46
CA ILE A 325 -2.11 -11.05 -7.51
C ILE A 325 -1.73 -11.54 -6.12
N PHE A 326 -1.18 -12.74 -6.04
CA PHE A 326 -0.55 -13.22 -4.81
C PHE A 326 0.89 -12.74 -4.69
N THR A 327 1.30 -12.41 -3.47
CA THR A 327 2.67 -12.05 -3.11
C THR A 327 3.06 -12.73 -1.79
N GLY A 328 4.34 -13.08 -1.62
CA GLY A 328 4.88 -13.64 -0.38
C GLY A 328 4.30 -15.01 0.01
N ILE A 329 4.05 -15.89 -0.97
CA ILE A 329 3.35 -17.16 -0.75
C ILE A 329 4.18 -18.11 0.14
N SER A 330 3.64 -18.44 1.31
CA SER A 330 4.21 -19.40 2.26
C SER A 330 3.32 -20.63 2.39
N ARG A 331 3.84 -21.79 1.99
CA ARG A 331 3.18 -23.10 2.13
C ARG A 331 3.65 -23.75 3.43
N ARG A 332 2.74 -24.04 4.35
CA ARG A 332 3.06 -24.51 5.70
C ARG A 332 2.21 -25.73 6.10
N LEU A 333 2.67 -26.42 7.14
CA LEU A 333 1.93 -27.49 7.81
C LEU A 333 1.51 -27.01 9.20
N SER A 334 0.27 -27.30 9.58
CA SER A 334 -0.23 -27.04 10.93
C SER A 334 0.42 -28.01 11.92
N ARG A 335 0.22 -27.77 13.22
CA ARG A 335 0.64 -28.70 14.28
C ARG A 335 0.03 -30.11 14.13
N GLU A 336 -1.11 -30.19 13.45
CA GLU A 336 -1.83 -31.44 13.14
C GLU A 336 -1.42 -32.04 11.78
N GLY A 337 -0.40 -31.49 11.11
CA GLY A 337 0.08 -31.98 9.81
C GLY A 337 -0.80 -31.58 8.61
N LYS A 338 -1.78 -30.69 8.78
CA LYS A 338 -2.64 -30.20 7.69
C LYS A 338 -1.95 -29.09 6.92
N LYS A 339 -1.98 -29.14 5.58
CA LYS A 339 -1.43 -28.08 4.73
C LYS A 339 -2.26 -26.81 4.85
N TYR A 340 -1.61 -25.66 4.76
CA TYR A 340 -2.25 -24.37 4.57
C TYR A 340 -1.30 -23.43 3.84
N VAL A 341 -1.87 -22.43 3.17
CA VAL A 341 -1.10 -21.40 2.44
C VAL A 341 -1.46 -20.04 3.02
N THR A 342 -0.44 -19.21 3.24
CA THR A 342 -0.58 -17.82 3.68
C THR A 342 0.28 -16.92 2.82
N GLY A 343 -0.08 -15.66 2.73
CA GLY A 343 0.70 -14.63 2.04
C GLY A 343 -0.12 -13.35 2.01
N THR A 344 0.14 -12.52 1.00
CA THR A 344 -0.57 -11.29 0.74
C THR A 344 -1.26 -11.37 -0.62
N PHE A 345 -2.45 -10.77 -0.71
CA PHE A 345 -3.18 -10.58 -1.96
C PHE A 345 -3.25 -9.09 -2.25
N GLU A 346 -2.78 -8.67 -3.41
CA GLU A 346 -2.59 -7.27 -3.78
C GLU A 346 -3.45 -6.94 -4.99
N ASP A 347 -4.20 -5.83 -4.92
CA ASP A 347 -4.84 -5.21 -6.08
C ASP A 347 -4.20 -3.84 -6.38
N MET A 348 -4.77 -3.05 -7.30
CA MET A 348 -4.22 -1.73 -7.64
C MET A 348 -4.28 -0.70 -6.50
N THR A 349 -5.08 -0.96 -5.45
CA THR A 349 -5.45 0.00 -4.42
C THR A 349 -4.77 -0.27 -3.09
N ALA A 350 -4.67 -1.55 -2.70
CA ALA A 350 -4.13 -1.98 -1.42
C ALA A 350 -3.82 -3.48 -1.43
N GLU A 351 -3.26 -3.93 -0.31
CA GLU A 351 -2.94 -5.33 -0.07
C GLU A 351 -3.69 -5.86 1.16
N ILE A 352 -4.02 -7.16 1.14
CA ILE A 352 -4.72 -7.85 2.22
C ILE A 352 -4.05 -9.21 2.51
N PRO A 353 -3.69 -9.50 3.77
CA PRO A 353 -3.21 -10.82 4.16
C PRO A 353 -4.26 -11.90 3.85
N PHE A 354 -3.83 -13.06 3.35
CA PHE A 354 -4.73 -14.18 3.09
C PHE A 354 -4.34 -15.45 3.86
N ILE A 355 -5.33 -16.31 4.06
CA ILE A 355 -5.14 -17.69 4.49
C ILE A 355 -6.04 -18.64 3.69
N ALA A 356 -5.45 -19.72 3.20
CA ALA A 356 -6.15 -20.84 2.58
C ALA A 356 -5.87 -22.11 3.38
N PHE A 357 -6.91 -22.67 4.00
CA PHE A 357 -6.82 -23.90 4.78
C PHE A 357 -6.78 -25.14 3.88
N ASN A 358 -6.43 -26.29 4.47
CA ASN A 358 -6.07 -27.52 3.77
C ASN A 358 -6.91 -27.88 2.54
N GLY A 359 -8.24 -27.94 2.64
CA GLY A 359 -9.09 -28.31 1.50
C GLY A 359 -8.96 -27.35 0.30
N VAL A 360 -8.78 -26.06 0.55
CA VAL A 360 -8.56 -25.02 -0.47
C VAL A 360 -7.11 -25.05 -0.95
N ALA A 361 -6.16 -25.18 -0.02
CA ALA A 361 -4.73 -25.27 -0.30
C ALA A 361 -4.36 -26.46 -1.20
N GLU A 362 -4.99 -27.61 -0.98
CA GLU A 362 -4.80 -28.82 -1.80
C GLU A 362 -5.53 -28.71 -3.14
N LYS A 363 -6.78 -28.24 -3.14
CA LYS A 363 -7.59 -28.12 -4.36
C LYS A 363 -6.97 -27.15 -5.38
N TYR A 364 -6.44 -26.01 -4.92
CA TYR A 364 -5.90 -24.96 -5.78
C TYR A 364 -4.37 -24.85 -5.69
N SER A 365 -3.67 -25.95 -5.36
CA SER A 365 -2.21 -25.91 -5.12
C SER A 365 -1.41 -25.32 -6.28
N GLY A 366 -1.86 -25.55 -7.53
CA GLY A 366 -1.26 -25.01 -8.76
C GLY A 366 -1.74 -23.61 -9.16
N LEU A 367 -2.64 -22.99 -8.40
CA LEU A 367 -3.05 -21.59 -8.60
C LEU A 367 -2.42 -20.63 -7.59
N PHE A 368 -1.78 -21.13 -6.53
CA PHE A 368 -0.97 -20.31 -5.62
C PHE A 368 0.38 -19.97 -6.27
N GLU A 369 0.33 -19.20 -7.34
CA GLU A 369 1.50 -18.70 -8.05
C GLU A 369 1.52 -17.18 -7.89
N GLU A 370 2.71 -16.65 -7.60
CA GLU A 370 2.91 -15.20 -7.63
C GLU A 370 2.81 -14.74 -9.08
N GLU A 371 2.53 -13.45 -9.27
CA GLU A 371 2.57 -12.82 -10.60
C GLU A 371 1.53 -13.38 -11.60
N LYS A 372 0.35 -13.78 -11.11
CA LYS A 372 -0.77 -14.17 -11.95
C LYS A 372 -2.03 -13.48 -11.49
N LEU A 373 -2.72 -12.80 -12.41
CA LEU A 373 -4.04 -12.26 -12.12
C LEU A 373 -5.01 -13.41 -11.83
N LEU A 374 -5.58 -13.38 -10.63
CA LEU A 374 -6.56 -14.35 -10.16
C LEU A 374 -7.67 -13.64 -9.42
N PHE A 375 -8.82 -14.31 -9.34
CA PHE A 375 -9.94 -13.87 -8.54
C PHE A 375 -10.10 -14.79 -7.34
N VAL A 376 -10.10 -14.21 -6.14
CA VAL A 376 -10.25 -14.93 -4.89
C VAL A 376 -11.59 -14.59 -4.27
N THR A 377 -12.41 -15.61 -3.98
CA THR A 377 -13.65 -15.45 -3.22
C THR A 377 -13.45 -16.00 -1.82
N GLY A 378 -13.77 -15.20 -0.80
CA GLY A 378 -13.56 -15.58 0.58
C GLY A 378 -14.31 -14.71 1.58
N HIS A 379 -14.25 -15.12 2.84
CA HIS A 379 -14.82 -14.38 3.95
C HIS A 379 -13.74 -13.52 4.61
N ILE A 380 -14.09 -12.31 5.01
CA ILE A 380 -13.16 -11.42 5.71
C ILE A 380 -13.20 -11.73 7.20
N THR A 381 -12.04 -12.05 7.75
CA THR A 381 -11.83 -12.23 9.18
C THR A 381 -11.10 -11.00 9.73
N ILE A 382 -11.53 -10.54 10.89
CA ILE A 382 -10.86 -9.46 11.62
C ILE A 382 -10.00 -10.14 12.69
N ASP A 383 -8.68 -10.08 12.54
CA ASP A 383 -7.77 -10.78 13.46
C ASP A 383 -7.64 -10.02 14.79
N ASN A 384 -7.56 -8.68 14.77
CA ASN A 384 -7.66 -7.78 15.93
C ASN A 384 -7.91 -6.32 15.47
N PHE A 385 -8.38 -5.45 16.38
CA PHE A 385 -8.14 -4.01 16.23
C PHE A 385 -6.68 -3.78 16.63
N GLU A 386 -5.78 -3.67 15.66
CA GLU A 386 -4.44 -3.19 15.98
C GLU A 386 -4.58 -1.71 16.32
N ALA A 387 -4.34 -1.39 17.59
CA ALA A 387 -4.01 -0.03 17.96
C ALA A 387 -2.69 0.29 17.24
N ASP A 388 -2.78 1.04 16.15
CA ASP A 388 -1.62 1.63 15.51
C ASP A 388 -0.99 2.55 16.56
N SER A 389 0.07 2.06 17.22
CA SER A 389 0.66 2.71 18.40
C SER A 389 1.25 4.08 18.09
N GLU A 390 1.33 4.46 16.82
CA GLU A 390 1.92 5.71 16.36
C GLU A 390 0.89 6.69 15.77
N ASN A 391 -0.24 6.23 15.19
CA ASN A 391 -1.22 7.10 14.54
C ASN A 391 -2.58 7.24 15.22
N ASN A 392 -2.85 6.50 16.31
CA ASN A 392 -4.13 6.57 17.03
C ASN A 392 -5.36 6.42 16.11
N SER A 393 -5.20 5.75 14.97
CA SER A 393 -6.25 5.34 14.05
C SER A 393 -6.47 3.85 14.21
N GLU A 394 -7.70 3.43 14.54
CA GLU A 394 -8.09 2.03 14.56
C GLU A 394 -8.13 1.49 13.11
N ARG A 395 -7.00 0.97 12.62
CA ARG A 395 -7.01 0.17 11.38
C ARG A 395 -7.48 -1.23 11.74
N LYS A 396 -8.61 -1.64 11.16
CA LYS A 396 -9.08 -3.03 11.22
C LYS A 396 -8.02 -3.89 10.54
N SER A 397 -7.38 -4.82 11.25
CA SER A 397 -6.52 -5.80 10.58
C SER A 397 -7.42 -6.84 9.92
N LEU A 398 -7.67 -6.64 8.63
CA LEU A 398 -8.45 -7.55 7.80
C LEU A 398 -7.55 -8.67 7.28
N LYS A 399 -8.11 -9.87 7.23
CA LYS A 399 -7.53 -11.03 6.57
C LYS A 399 -8.60 -11.72 5.75
N ILE A 400 -8.30 -12.09 4.52
CA ILE A 400 -9.22 -12.88 3.70
C ILE A 400 -8.97 -14.38 3.93
N ARG A 401 -10.02 -15.10 4.36
CA ARG A 401 -10.04 -16.56 4.33
C ARG A 401 -10.57 -17.00 2.98
N ILE A 402 -9.66 -17.50 2.13
CA ILE A 402 -9.99 -17.89 0.76
C ILE A 402 -10.78 -19.19 0.78
N ASP A 403 -11.92 -19.20 0.09
CA ASP A 403 -12.76 -20.38 -0.13
C ASP A 403 -12.66 -20.87 -1.60
N LYS A 404 -12.48 -19.95 -2.55
CA LYS A 404 -12.38 -20.25 -3.98
C LYS A 404 -11.31 -19.37 -4.66
N ILE A 405 -10.57 -19.96 -5.60
CA ILE A 405 -9.67 -19.24 -6.51
C ILE A 405 -10.14 -19.57 -7.93
N GLN A 406 -10.24 -18.55 -8.78
CA GLN A 406 -10.70 -18.67 -10.15
C GLN A 406 -9.82 -17.85 -11.10
N SER A 407 -9.70 -18.32 -12.34
CA SER A 407 -9.20 -17.48 -13.44
C SER A 407 -10.28 -16.51 -13.92
N GLN A 408 -9.88 -15.54 -14.74
CA GLN A 408 -10.82 -14.64 -15.40
C GLN A 408 -11.86 -15.40 -16.24
N GLU A 409 -11.47 -16.48 -16.95
CA GLU A 409 -12.37 -17.23 -17.83
C GLU A 409 -13.43 -17.97 -17.00
N GLU A 410 -13.00 -18.66 -15.94
CA GLU A 410 -13.91 -19.39 -15.05
C GLU A 410 -14.91 -18.47 -14.35
N LEU A 411 -14.47 -17.28 -13.94
CA LEU A 411 -15.35 -16.31 -13.28
C LEU A 411 -16.31 -15.66 -14.30
N TYR A 412 -15.82 -15.37 -15.50
CA TYR A 412 -16.62 -14.84 -16.60
C TYR A 412 -17.69 -15.82 -17.08
N GLU A 413 -17.44 -17.13 -17.03
CA GLU A 413 -18.43 -18.18 -17.29
C GLU A 413 -19.42 -18.38 -16.13
N ALA A 414 -18.96 -18.22 -14.89
CA ALA A 414 -19.79 -18.41 -13.69
C ALA A 414 -20.73 -17.24 -13.39
N ARG A 415 -20.37 -16.00 -13.77
CA ARG A 415 -21.26 -14.84 -13.57
C ARG A 415 -22.45 -14.92 -14.50
N THR A 416 -23.65 -14.73 -13.93
CA THR A 416 -24.89 -14.73 -14.72
C THR A 416 -24.90 -13.48 -15.59
N LYS A 417 -24.70 -13.66 -16.89
CA LYS A 417 -24.80 -12.57 -17.85
C LYS A 417 -26.27 -12.30 -18.14
N ILE A 418 -26.67 -11.05 -18.06
CA ILE A 418 -27.99 -10.59 -18.49
C ILE A 418 -27.78 -9.76 -19.76
N LEU A 419 -28.40 -10.18 -20.84
CA LEU A 419 -28.44 -9.42 -22.08
C LEU A 419 -29.64 -8.48 -22.04
N HIS A 420 -29.38 -7.18 -22.06
CA HIS A 420 -30.40 -6.15 -22.12
C HIS A 420 -30.62 -5.75 -23.57
N LEU A 421 -31.85 -5.85 -24.05
CA LEU A 421 -32.25 -5.48 -25.40
C LEU A 421 -33.21 -4.29 -25.35
N GLN A 422 -32.88 -3.21 -26.04
CA GLN A 422 -33.72 -2.03 -26.14
C GLN A 422 -34.54 -2.07 -27.42
N LEU A 423 -35.87 -2.08 -27.28
CA LEU A 423 -36.81 -2.22 -28.39
C LEU A 423 -37.84 -1.08 -28.36
N GLN A 424 -38.20 -0.55 -29.52
CA GLN A 424 -39.35 0.35 -29.63
C GLN A 424 -40.65 -0.46 -29.77
N SER A 425 -41.72 -0.01 -29.12
CA SER A 425 -43.01 -0.74 -29.10
C SER A 425 -43.58 -0.99 -30.51
N LYS A 426 -43.33 -0.09 -31.47
CA LYS A 426 -43.74 -0.25 -32.88
C LYS A 426 -42.96 -1.37 -33.60
N GLU A 427 -41.74 -1.68 -33.16
CA GLU A 427 -40.86 -2.71 -33.72
C GLU A 427 -41.12 -4.10 -33.09
N ALA A 428 -41.74 -4.15 -31.90
CA ALA A 428 -42.15 -5.39 -31.26
C ALA A 428 -43.28 -6.15 -32.02
N ALA A 429 -43.76 -5.62 -33.15
CA ALA A 429 -44.79 -6.21 -33.98
C ALA A 429 -44.26 -7.39 -34.84
N ARG A 430 -44.61 -8.62 -34.44
CA ARG A 430 -44.59 -9.95 -35.13
C ARG A 430 -43.36 -10.40 -35.97
N GLY A 431 -42.64 -9.53 -36.66
CA GLY A 431 -41.48 -9.85 -37.49
C GLY A 431 -40.18 -9.97 -36.70
N LEU A 432 -39.86 -8.94 -35.91
CA LEU A 432 -38.63 -8.89 -35.11
C LEU A 432 -38.62 -9.96 -34.01
N SER A 433 -39.76 -10.20 -33.36
CA SER A 433 -39.89 -11.25 -32.35
C SER A 433 -39.65 -12.64 -32.91
N LYS A 434 -40.02 -12.91 -34.17
CA LYS A 434 -39.72 -14.18 -34.84
C LYS A 434 -38.23 -14.33 -35.15
N GLN A 435 -37.58 -13.26 -35.60
CA GLN A 435 -36.13 -13.25 -35.86
C GLN A 435 -35.31 -13.44 -34.58
N LEU A 436 -35.63 -12.70 -33.52
CA LEU A 436 -34.97 -12.85 -32.22
C LEU A 436 -35.21 -14.25 -31.63
N ARG A 437 -36.43 -14.78 -31.73
CA ARG A 437 -36.73 -16.15 -31.31
C ARG A 437 -35.88 -17.18 -32.05
N THR A 438 -35.77 -17.07 -33.37
CA THR A 438 -34.93 -17.98 -34.16
C THR A 438 -33.46 -17.84 -33.79
N LEU A 439 -32.97 -16.62 -33.56
CA LEU A 439 -31.59 -16.40 -33.12
C LEU A 439 -31.32 -17.05 -31.76
N PHE A 440 -32.22 -16.86 -30.80
CA PHE A 440 -32.02 -17.37 -29.44
C PHE A 440 -32.02 -18.89 -29.40
N LEU A 441 -32.88 -19.53 -30.21
CA LEU A 441 -32.89 -20.98 -30.37
C LEU A 441 -31.67 -21.52 -31.14
N LYS A 442 -31.02 -20.70 -31.97
CA LYS A 442 -29.79 -21.06 -32.69
C LYS A 442 -28.57 -21.04 -31.77
N TYR A 443 -28.57 -20.17 -30.76
CA TYR A 443 -27.45 -19.97 -29.82
C TYR A 443 -27.91 -20.14 -28.36
N PRO A 444 -28.32 -21.34 -27.93
CA PRO A 444 -28.71 -21.57 -26.54
C PRO A 444 -27.51 -21.39 -25.61
N GLY A 445 -27.71 -20.73 -24.47
CA GLY A 445 -26.66 -20.57 -23.47
C GLY A 445 -27.19 -20.07 -22.13
N PRO A 446 -26.31 -19.78 -21.16
CA PRO A 446 -26.71 -19.51 -19.79
C PRO A 446 -27.21 -18.08 -19.55
N ALA A 447 -27.05 -17.15 -20.51
CA ALA A 447 -27.37 -15.75 -20.30
C ALA A 447 -28.88 -15.49 -20.36
N GLN A 448 -29.39 -14.77 -19.37
CA GLN A 448 -30.78 -14.33 -19.33
C GLN A 448 -30.98 -13.12 -20.26
N VAL A 449 -32.16 -12.98 -20.87
CA VAL A 449 -32.46 -11.81 -21.71
C VAL A 449 -33.54 -10.96 -21.06
N LEU A 450 -33.30 -9.64 -20.97
CA LEU A 450 -34.28 -8.64 -20.56
C LEU A 450 -34.60 -7.74 -21.75
N PHE A 451 -35.89 -7.57 -22.03
CA PHE A 451 -36.38 -6.67 -23.07
C PHE A 451 -36.85 -5.37 -22.43
N HIS A 452 -36.18 -4.28 -22.75
CA HIS A 452 -36.57 -2.91 -22.43
C HIS A 452 -37.42 -2.39 -23.58
N VAL A 453 -38.74 -2.46 -23.43
CA VAL A 453 -39.70 -2.03 -24.46
C VAL A 453 -40.16 -0.62 -24.15
N PHE A 454 -39.76 0.32 -25.01
CA PHE A 454 -40.16 1.73 -24.89
C PHE A 454 -41.46 1.96 -25.66
N HIS A 455 -42.49 2.43 -24.95
CA HIS A 455 -43.76 2.88 -25.53
C HIS A 455 -44.05 4.30 -25.05
N GLU A 456 -43.98 5.26 -25.96
CA GLU A 456 -44.04 6.70 -25.65
C GLU A 456 -42.95 7.07 -24.62
N GLU A 457 -43.32 7.60 -23.44
CA GLU A 457 -42.39 7.96 -22.36
C GLU A 457 -42.25 6.87 -21.27
N ARG A 458 -42.76 5.66 -21.51
CA ARG A 458 -42.70 4.57 -20.52
C ARG A 458 -41.82 3.43 -20.98
N GLU A 459 -41.02 2.92 -20.05
CA GLU A 459 -40.22 1.71 -20.19
C GLU A 459 -40.95 0.54 -19.53
N ILE A 460 -41.05 -0.58 -20.26
CA ILE A 460 -41.56 -1.84 -19.75
C ILE A 460 -40.43 -2.87 -19.86
N ILE A 461 -39.98 -3.40 -18.73
CA ILE A 461 -38.94 -4.44 -18.69
C ILE A 461 -39.61 -5.81 -18.65
N ILE A 462 -39.35 -6.62 -19.66
CA ILE A 462 -39.89 -7.97 -19.80
C ILE A 462 -38.75 -8.98 -19.74
N ARG A 463 -38.85 -9.94 -18.82
CA ARG A 463 -37.88 -11.03 -18.71
C ARG A 463 -38.20 -12.15 -19.70
N SER A 464 -37.18 -12.65 -20.40
CA SER A 464 -37.35 -13.81 -21.26
C SER A 464 -37.69 -15.07 -20.47
N ASP A 465 -38.49 -15.94 -21.10
CA ASP A 465 -38.78 -17.27 -20.57
C ASP A 465 -37.49 -18.11 -20.50
N SER A 466 -37.41 -19.08 -19.59
CA SER A 466 -36.20 -19.89 -19.36
C SER A 466 -35.76 -20.70 -20.58
N GLN A 467 -36.64 -20.94 -21.55
CA GLN A 467 -36.28 -21.59 -22.82
C GLN A 467 -35.56 -20.66 -23.82
N TYR A 468 -35.49 -19.36 -23.52
CA TYR A 468 -34.92 -18.31 -24.37
C TYR A 468 -33.72 -17.63 -23.69
N THR A 469 -32.81 -18.45 -23.17
CA THR A 469 -31.48 -18.02 -22.69
C THR A 469 -30.45 -18.23 -23.79
N VAL A 470 -29.42 -17.37 -23.83
CA VAL A 470 -28.51 -17.28 -24.99
C VAL A 470 -27.04 -17.44 -24.61
N SER A 471 -26.23 -17.93 -25.55
CA SER A 471 -24.79 -17.82 -25.48
C SER A 471 -24.38 -16.42 -25.95
N LEU A 472 -23.45 -15.77 -25.24
CA LEU A 472 -22.96 -14.43 -25.58
C LEU A 472 -21.61 -14.48 -26.31
N GLU A 473 -21.41 -15.53 -27.12
CA GLU A 473 -20.29 -15.64 -28.04
C GLU A 473 -20.32 -14.54 -29.11
N GLU A 474 -19.15 -14.21 -29.66
CA GLU A 474 -18.98 -13.15 -30.67
C GLU A 474 -19.90 -13.36 -31.90
N ALA A 475 -20.10 -14.62 -32.31
CA ALA A 475 -21.01 -14.98 -33.40
C ALA A 475 -22.46 -14.59 -33.10
N PHE A 476 -22.93 -14.79 -31.87
CA PHE A 476 -24.27 -14.39 -31.44
C PHE A 476 -24.39 -12.86 -31.41
N LEU A 477 -23.44 -12.15 -30.81
CA LEU A 477 -23.47 -10.68 -30.72
C LEU A 477 -23.42 -10.03 -32.10
N THR A 478 -22.67 -10.62 -33.03
CA THR A 478 -22.60 -10.17 -34.43
C THR A 478 -23.93 -10.35 -35.14
N ASP A 479 -24.55 -11.53 -35.03
CA ASP A 479 -25.86 -11.80 -35.65
C ASP A 479 -26.98 -10.95 -34.99
N LEU A 480 -26.91 -10.73 -33.67
CA LEU A 480 -27.82 -9.85 -32.95
C LEU A 480 -27.68 -8.39 -33.42
N SER A 481 -26.45 -7.89 -33.56
CA SER A 481 -26.17 -6.55 -34.07
C SER A 481 -26.66 -6.36 -35.50
N ARG A 482 -26.76 -7.40 -36.33
CA ARG A 482 -27.38 -7.30 -37.66
C ARG A 482 -28.89 -7.14 -37.62
N ILE A 483 -29.54 -7.64 -36.56
CA ILE A 483 -31.00 -7.61 -36.42
C ILE A 483 -31.46 -6.32 -35.75
N ILE A 484 -30.82 -5.92 -34.64
CA ILE A 484 -31.22 -4.73 -33.88
C ILE A 484 -30.17 -3.61 -33.90
N GLY A 485 -28.94 -3.81 -34.36
CA GLY A 485 -27.90 -2.77 -34.28
C GLY A 485 -27.15 -2.77 -32.94
N LYS A 486 -25.89 -2.34 -32.97
CA LYS A 486 -24.94 -2.44 -31.85
C LYS A 486 -25.34 -1.59 -30.64
N ASP A 487 -25.97 -0.44 -30.87
CA ASP A 487 -26.33 0.51 -29.81
C ASP A 487 -27.62 0.14 -29.07
N ARG A 488 -28.28 -0.95 -29.47
CA ARG A 488 -29.58 -1.39 -28.91
C ARG A 488 -29.47 -2.59 -27.97
N PHE A 489 -28.26 -2.99 -27.58
CA PHE A 489 -28.07 -4.00 -26.55
C PHE A 489 -26.81 -3.77 -25.72
N HIS A 490 -26.82 -4.23 -24.48
CA HIS A 490 -25.62 -4.35 -23.65
C HIS A 490 -25.70 -5.60 -22.78
N VAL A 491 -24.55 -6.05 -22.29
CA VAL A 491 -24.46 -7.19 -21.39
C VAL A 491 -24.20 -6.65 -19.99
N GLU A 492 -25.12 -6.91 -19.06
CA GLU A 492 -24.93 -6.70 -17.63
C GLU A 492 -24.33 -7.96 -17.02
N PHE A 493 -23.25 -7.80 -16.27
CA PHE A 493 -22.70 -8.87 -15.44
C PHE A 493 -23.34 -8.77 -14.07
N LYS A 494 -24.19 -9.75 -13.74
CA LYS A 494 -24.81 -9.77 -12.42
C LYS A 494 -23.73 -10.10 -11.38
N LYS A 495 -23.44 -9.11 -10.53
CA LYS A 495 -22.49 -9.21 -9.41
C LYS A 495 -22.94 -10.27 -8.41
#